data_AF-A0A439SD91-F1
#
_entry.id   AF-A0A439SD91-F1
#
_cell.length_a   1.000
_cell.length_b   1.000
_cell.length_c   1.000
_cell.angle_alpha   90.00
_cell.angle_beta   90.00
_cell.angle_gamma   90.00
#
_symmetry.space_group_name_H-M   'P 1'
#
loop_
_entity.id
_entity.type
_entity.pdbx_description
1 polymer ?
#
loop_
_entity_poly.entity_id
_entity_poly.type
_entity_poly.pdbx_seq_one_letter_code
_entity_poly.pdbx_strand_id
1 'polypeptide(L)'
;MRDINFLTENNAKPIWHPMAHPAEMRASPPKIIMKGEGVSVTDVDGRTVLDAVGGLWNVNLGYSCDPIKKAMTAQLDALPYYSGFRGTSTGPSIELAYELTEWFAPEGMVRTFFTSGGSDSVETALRLARQYWKIRGQGDRTKFLALKKGYHGTHFG
;
A
#
# COMPACT_ATOMS: atom_id res chain seq x y z
N MET A 1 13.36 20.53 -11.41
CA MET A 1 13.08 19.11 -11.72
C MET A 1 13.92 18.72 -12.94
N ARG A 2 14.33 17.46 -13.09
CA ARG A 2 15.06 17.00 -14.30
C ARG A 2 14.10 16.95 -15.50
N ASP A 3 14.63 17.03 -16.72
CA ASP A 3 13.83 17.03 -17.95
C ASP A 3 13.47 15.61 -18.44
N ILE A 4 12.67 15.53 -19.50
CA ILE A 4 12.20 14.27 -20.09
C ILE A 4 13.36 13.44 -20.66
N ASN A 5 14.36 14.09 -21.25
CA ASN A 5 15.52 13.41 -21.81
C ASN A 5 16.29 12.67 -20.71
N PHE A 6 16.53 13.33 -19.58
CA PHE A 6 17.15 12.72 -18.42
C PHE A 6 16.35 11.52 -17.90
N LEU A 7 15.02 11.63 -17.78
CA LEU A 7 14.18 10.53 -17.31
C LEU A 7 14.23 9.33 -18.25
N THR A 8 14.12 9.58 -19.55
CA THR A 8 14.14 8.53 -20.58
C THR A 8 15.48 7.83 -20.62
N GLU A 9 16.58 8.58 -20.58
CA GLU A 9 17.93 8.02 -20.58
C GLU A 9 18.20 7.16 -19.35
N ASN A 10 17.64 7.50 -18.20
CA ASN A 10 17.92 6.83 -16.93
C ASN A 10 16.88 5.78 -16.54
N ASN A 11 15.80 5.60 -17.28
CA ASN A 11 14.76 4.64 -16.94
C ASN A 11 15.30 3.19 -16.88
N ALA A 12 14.83 2.41 -15.89
CA ALA A 12 15.28 1.06 -15.55
C ALA A 12 16.78 0.85 -15.24
N LYS A 13 17.63 1.89 -15.29
CA LYS A 13 19.05 1.78 -14.93
C LYS A 13 19.27 1.79 -13.42
N PRO A 14 18.75 2.77 -12.64
CA PRO A 14 18.95 2.82 -11.20
C PRO A 14 17.81 2.14 -10.40
N ILE A 15 16.76 1.66 -11.06
CA ILE A 15 15.55 1.12 -10.42
C ILE A 15 15.42 -0.37 -10.74
N TRP A 16 15.27 -1.20 -9.71
CA TRP A 16 14.74 -2.55 -9.87
C TRP A 16 13.22 -2.50 -9.82
N HIS A 17 12.58 -2.92 -10.90
CA HIS A 17 11.14 -2.94 -10.98
C HIS A 17 10.59 -4.17 -10.26
N PRO A 18 9.62 -4.01 -9.33
CA PRO A 18 8.99 -5.13 -8.66
C PRO A 18 8.36 -6.08 -9.67
N MET A 19 8.51 -7.39 -9.47
CA MET A 19 7.90 -8.44 -10.29
C MET A 19 8.25 -8.37 -11.80
N ALA A 20 9.40 -7.79 -12.15
CA ALA A 20 9.87 -7.68 -13.54
C ALA A 20 11.29 -8.24 -13.71
N HIS A 21 11.62 -8.74 -14.90
CA HIS A 21 12.95 -9.26 -15.18
C HIS A 21 13.97 -8.12 -15.38
N PRO A 22 15.04 -8.00 -14.55
CA PRO A 22 15.91 -6.83 -14.60
C PRO A 22 16.62 -6.62 -15.94
N ALA A 23 17.04 -7.69 -16.61
CA ALA A 23 17.69 -7.54 -17.92
C ALA A 23 16.70 -7.14 -19.02
N GLU A 24 15.43 -7.54 -18.90
CA GLU A 24 14.38 -7.18 -19.86
C GLU A 24 14.05 -5.69 -19.73
N MET A 25 13.90 -5.19 -18.50
CA MET A 25 13.64 -3.76 -18.26
C MET A 25 14.79 -2.88 -18.73
N ARG A 26 16.04 -3.37 -18.76
CA ARG A 26 17.15 -2.62 -19.36
C ARG A 26 17.15 -2.66 -20.88
N ALA A 27 16.80 -3.80 -21.48
CA ALA A 27 16.77 -3.97 -22.94
C ALA A 27 15.56 -3.26 -23.57
N SER A 28 14.43 -3.24 -22.87
CA SER A 28 13.19 -2.58 -23.24
C SER A 28 12.67 -1.79 -22.04
N PRO A 29 13.09 -0.51 -21.89
CA PRO A 29 12.68 0.32 -20.77
C PRO A 29 11.16 0.40 -20.61
N PRO A 30 10.64 0.33 -19.36
CA PRO A 30 9.21 0.36 -19.09
C PRO A 30 8.59 1.73 -19.43
N LYS A 31 7.27 1.79 -19.52
CA LYS A 31 6.57 3.07 -19.71
C LYS A 31 6.80 4.02 -18.54
N ILE A 32 6.98 5.30 -18.85
CA ILE A 32 7.08 6.38 -17.85
C ILE A 32 5.71 7.05 -17.74
N ILE A 33 5.00 6.84 -16.65
CA ILE A 33 3.71 7.48 -16.37
C ILE A 33 3.93 8.77 -15.59
N MET A 34 3.38 9.89 -16.07
CA MET A 34 3.70 11.23 -15.59
C MET A 34 2.53 11.95 -14.93
N LYS A 35 1.29 11.65 -15.32
CA LYS A 35 0.08 12.30 -14.79
C LYS A 35 -1.04 11.28 -14.64
N GLY A 36 -1.97 11.57 -13.72
CA GLY A 36 -3.24 10.87 -13.62
C GLY A 36 -4.33 11.82 -13.18
N GLU A 37 -5.52 11.68 -13.76
CA GLU A 37 -6.72 12.45 -13.41
C GLU A 37 -7.97 11.60 -13.61
N GLY A 38 -8.83 11.53 -12.60
CA GLY A 38 -10.02 10.69 -12.64
C GLY A 38 -9.63 9.23 -12.87
N VAL A 39 -10.03 8.67 -14.01
CA VAL A 39 -9.74 7.28 -14.39
C VAL A 39 -8.63 7.14 -15.44
N SER A 40 -7.96 8.23 -15.81
CA SER A 40 -6.98 8.24 -16.90
C SER A 40 -5.57 8.50 -16.41
N VAL A 41 -4.59 7.94 -17.12
CA VAL A 41 -3.15 8.19 -16.92
C VAL A 41 -2.51 8.65 -18.23
N THR A 42 -1.53 9.54 -18.11
CA THR A 42 -0.78 10.09 -19.24
C THR A 42 0.70 9.76 -19.10
N ASP A 43 1.30 9.19 -20.15
CA ASP A 43 2.73 8.90 -20.20
C ASP A 43 3.59 10.13 -20.55
N VAL A 44 4.92 9.94 -20.54
CA VAL A 44 5.89 11.00 -20.81
C VAL A 44 5.80 11.60 -22.21
N ASP A 45 5.27 10.85 -23.17
CA ASP A 45 5.05 11.27 -24.56
C ASP A 45 3.70 11.99 -24.73
N GLY A 46 2.94 12.16 -23.65
CA GLY A 46 1.64 12.83 -23.66
C GLY A 46 0.48 11.92 -24.07
N ARG A 47 0.70 10.60 -24.21
CA ARG A 47 -0.39 9.67 -24.53
C ARG A 47 -1.22 9.38 -23.29
N THR A 48 -2.50 9.69 -23.38
CA THR A 48 -3.48 9.40 -22.33
C THR A 48 -4.22 8.10 -22.61
N VAL A 49 -4.39 7.27 -21.58
CA VAL A 49 -5.17 6.02 -21.63
C VAL A 49 -6.09 5.91 -20.42
N LEU A 50 -7.20 5.20 -20.60
CA LEU A 50 -8.04 4.75 -19.49
C LEU A 50 -7.27 3.70 -18.68
N ASP A 51 -7.17 3.90 -17.37
CA ASP A 51 -6.77 2.85 -16.46
C ASP A 51 -8.00 2.11 -15.93
N ALA A 52 -8.26 0.94 -16.51
CA ALA A 52 -9.36 0.07 -16.12
C ALA A 52 -9.00 -0.89 -14.97
N VAL A 53 -7.81 -0.78 -14.38
CA VAL A 53 -7.30 -1.66 -13.32
C VAL A 53 -7.21 -0.93 -11.97
N GLY A 54 -7.10 0.41 -11.98
CA GLY A 54 -6.93 1.21 -10.77
C GLY A 54 -5.51 1.08 -10.21
N GLY A 55 -4.51 1.20 -11.08
CA GLY A 55 -3.09 1.01 -10.84
C GLY A 55 -2.77 -0.45 -10.61
N LEU A 56 -2.75 -0.83 -9.34
CA LEU A 56 -2.71 -2.22 -8.92
C LEU A 56 -3.83 -2.43 -7.88
N TRP A 57 -5.07 -2.30 -8.35
CA TRP A 57 -6.30 -2.54 -7.59
C TRP A 57 -6.50 -1.60 -6.38
N ASN A 58 -5.98 -0.37 -6.42
CA ASN A 58 -5.98 0.52 -5.25
C ASN A 58 -6.44 1.97 -5.49
N VAL A 59 -6.48 2.46 -6.72
CA VAL A 59 -6.90 3.84 -7.03
C VAL A 59 -8.42 3.97 -7.12
N ASN A 60 -9.13 3.58 -6.06
CA ASN A 60 -10.59 3.43 -6.07
C ASN A 60 -11.35 4.76 -6.17
N LEU A 61 -10.76 5.86 -5.71
CA LEU A 61 -11.35 7.20 -5.76
C LEU A 61 -10.89 8.00 -6.99
N GLY A 62 -10.21 7.34 -7.93
CA GLY A 62 -9.57 7.99 -9.07
C GLY A 62 -8.29 8.75 -8.72
N TYR A 63 -7.52 9.07 -9.74
CA TYR A 63 -6.27 9.81 -9.66
C TYR A 63 -6.52 11.28 -9.33
N SER A 64 -5.57 11.88 -8.57
CA SER A 64 -5.54 13.31 -8.25
C SER A 64 -6.76 13.84 -7.47
N CYS A 65 -7.43 13.00 -6.68
CA CYS A 65 -8.59 13.35 -5.86
C CYS A 65 -8.31 14.51 -4.89
N ASP A 66 -8.97 15.65 -5.13
CA ASP A 66 -8.76 16.91 -4.40
C ASP A 66 -9.01 16.83 -2.89
N PRO A 67 -10.10 16.20 -2.40
CA PRO A 67 -10.31 16.01 -0.96
C PRO A 67 -9.13 15.30 -0.27
N ILE A 68 -8.57 14.26 -0.90
CA ILE A 68 -7.44 13.49 -0.34
C ILE A 68 -6.18 14.36 -0.30
N LYS A 69 -5.86 15.05 -1.39
CA LYS A 69 -4.69 15.95 -1.44
C LYS A 69 -4.77 17.01 -0.35
N LYS A 70 -5.94 17.63 -0.16
CA LYS A 70 -6.15 18.65 0.88
C LYS A 70 -5.96 18.08 2.29
N ALA A 71 -6.52 16.91 2.58
CA ALA A 71 -6.36 16.25 3.87
C ALA A 71 -4.89 15.88 4.16
N MET A 72 -4.17 15.35 3.16
CA MET A 72 -2.74 15.03 3.28
C MET A 72 -1.89 16.28 3.55
N THR A 73 -2.09 17.35 2.77
CA THR A 73 -1.34 18.61 2.96
C THR A 73 -1.59 19.21 4.34
N ALA A 74 -2.86 19.30 4.77
CA ALA A 74 -3.19 19.83 6.08
C ALA A 74 -2.53 19.04 7.21
N GLN A 75 -2.49 17.70 7.11
CA GLN A 75 -1.82 16.88 8.12
C GLN A 75 -0.30 17.03 8.06
N LEU A 76 0.31 17.17 6.88
CA LEU A 76 1.75 17.42 6.74
C LEU A 76 2.16 18.75 7.37
N ASP A 77 1.35 19.79 7.21
CA ASP A 77 1.59 21.11 7.80
C ASP A 77 1.47 21.06 9.34
N ALA A 78 0.53 20.27 9.87
CA ALA A 78 0.30 20.16 11.31
C ALA A 78 1.29 19.23 12.03
N LEU A 79 1.46 18.01 11.52
CA LEU A 79 2.36 17.00 12.08
C LEU A 79 2.64 15.92 11.01
N PRO A 80 3.81 15.96 10.33
CA PRO A 80 4.11 15.03 9.25
C PRO A 80 4.36 13.60 9.76
N TYR A 81 4.87 13.46 10.99
CA TYR A 81 5.09 12.16 11.62
C TYR A 81 5.29 12.29 13.13
N TYR A 82 4.72 11.34 13.88
CA TYR A 82 5.17 10.95 15.22
C TYR A 82 4.88 9.47 15.41
N SER A 83 5.67 8.79 16.24
CA SER A 83 5.54 7.34 16.45
C SER A 83 4.24 6.98 17.18
N GLY A 84 3.69 5.79 16.91
CA GLY A 84 2.62 5.17 17.70
C GLY A 84 3.13 4.27 18.84
N PHE A 85 4.44 4.19 19.05
CA PHE A 85 5.03 3.30 20.05
C PHE A 85 4.84 3.80 21.48
N ARG A 86 4.74 2.86 22.43
CA ARG A 86 4.66 3.15 23.89
C ARG A 86 3.47 4.05 24.29
N GLY A 87 2.36 3.95 23.57
CA GLY A 87 1.09 4.58 23.96
C GLY A 87 0.89 6.00 23.44
N THR A 88 1.60 6.39 22.39
CA THR A 88 1.37 7.66 21.70
C THR A 88 0.45 7.44 20.50
N SER A 89 -0.35 8.46 20.18
CA SER A 89 -1.33 8.44 19.09
C SER A 89 -1.45 9.81 18.44
N THR A 90 -1.96 9.85 17.22
CA THR A 90 -2.34 11.10 16.52
C THR A 90 -3.85 11.16 16.36
N GLY A 91 -4.41 12.37 16.20
CA GLY A 91 -5.84 12.56 15.91
C GLY A 91 -6.34 11.66 14.78
N PRO A 92 -5.71 11.71 13.58
CA PRO A 92 -6.11 10.86 12.46
C PRO A 92 -6.06 9.36 12.76
N SER A 93 -5.10 8.89 13.56
CA SER A 93 -5.02 7.47 13.92
C SER A 93 -6.17 7.01 14.81
N ILE A 94 -6.67 7.90 15.68
CA ILE A 94 -7.81 7.61 16.56
C ILE A 94 -9.10 7.61 15.73
N GLU A 95 -9.31 8.64 14.92
CA GLU A 95 -10.49 8.79 14.07
C GLU A 95 -10.61 7.61 13.10
N LEU A 96 -9.52 7.25 12.41
CA LEU A 96 -9.54 6.11 11.49
C LEU A 96 -9.78 4.78 12.22
N ALA A 97 -9.20 4.58 13.41
CA ALA A 97 -9.43 3.37 14.19
C ALA A 97 -10.91 3.24 14.59
N TYR A 98 -11.55 4.36 14.98
CA TYR A 98 -12.96 4.43 15.30
C TYR A 98 -13.85 4.10 14.09
N GLU A 99 -13.62 4.76 12.94
CA GLU A 99 -14.38 4.50 11.71
C GLU A 99 -14.28 3.04 11.27
N LEU A 100 -13.09 2.43 11.37
CA LEU A 100 -12.90 1.02 11.05
C LEU A 100 -13.67 0.10 12.00
N THR A 101 -13.72 0.41 13.30
CA THR A 101 -14.51 -0.39 14.24
C THR A 101 -16.01 -0.30 13.96
N GLU A 102 -16.50 0.88 13.54
CA GLU A 102 -17.91 1.05 13.15
C GLU A 102 -18.23 0.28 11.86
N TRP A 103 -17.37 0.38 10.84
CA TRP A 103 -17.57 -0.34 9.57
C TRP A 103 -17.55 -1.86 9.72
N PHE A 104 -16.70 -2.39 10.60
CA PHE A 104 -16.56 -3.83 10.82
C PHE A 104 -17.24 -4.32 12.10
N ALA A 105 -18.21 -3.54 12.61
CA ALA A 105 -19.03 -3.94 13.75
C ALA A 105 -19.82 -5.25 13.51
N PRO A 106 -20.40 -5.51 12.31
CA PRO A 106 -21.08 -6.78 12.03
C PRO A 106 -20.18 -8.02 12.17
N GLU A 107 -18.88 -7.89 11.91
CA GLU A 107 -17.87 -8.94 12.07
C GLU A 107 -17.33 -9.04 13.51
N GLY A 108 -17.79 -8.17 14.42
CA GLY A 108 -17.32 -8.11 15.80
C GLY A 108 -15.89 -7.60 15.95
N MET A 109 -15.39 -6.82 15.00
CA MET A 109 -14.04 -6.25 15.06
C MET A 109 -14.01 -5.06 16.02
N VAL A 110 -13.04 -5.05 16.93
CA VAL A 110 -12.99 -4.07 18.04
C VAL A 110 -11.70 -3.29 18.14
N ARG A 111 -10.66 -3.66 17.37
CA ARG A 111 -9.34 -3.00 17.39
C ARG A 111 -8.66 -3.06 16.04
N THR A 112 -7.86 -2.03 15.76
CA THR A 112 -7.07 -1.90 14.54
C THR A 112 -5.58 -1.87 14.86
N PHE A 113 -4.78 -2.52 14.02
CA PHE A 113 -3.33 -2.39 13.99
C PHE A 113 -2.93 -1.88 12.60
N PHE A 114 -2.32 -0.69 12.53
CA PHE A 114 -1.95 -0.07 11.26
C PHE A 114 -0.60 -0.59 10.74
N THR A 115 -0.52 -0.81 9.44
CA THR A 115 0.70 -1.19 8.72
C THR A 115 0.82 -0.36 7.44
N SER A 116 1.92 -0.51 6.70
CA SER A 116 2.16 0.23 5.45
C SER A 116 1.60 -0.47 4.21
N GLY A 117 1.10 -1.70 4.31
CA GLY A 117 0.55 -2.43 3.17
C GLY A 117 0.08 -3.85 3.47
N GLY A 118 -0.48 -4.50 2.45
CA GLY A 118 -1.09 -5.82 2.58
C GLY A 118 -0.13 -6.91 3.08
N SER A 119 1.10 -6.96 2.57
CA SER A 119 2.11 -7.94 3.03
C SER A 119 2.44 -7.78 4.52
N ASP A 120 2.60 -6.54 5.00
CA ASP A 120 2.87 -6.25 6.42
C ASP A 120 1.69 -6.62 7.31
N SER A 121 0.46 -6.38 6.83
CA SER A 121 -0.76 -6.79 7.52
C SER A 121 -0.87 -8.31 7.65
N VAL A 122 -0.54 -9.06 6.60
CA VAL A 122 -0.53 -10.53 6.63
C VAL A 122 0.52 -11.03 7.62
N GLU A 123 1.76 -10.55 7.54
CA GLU A 123 2.84 -10.90 8.49
C GLU A 123 2.42 -10.62 9.95
N THR A 124 1.80 -9.46 10.20
CA THR A 124 1.28 -9.09 11.52
C THR A 124 0.17 -10.04 11.97
N ALA A 125 -0.79 -10.36 11.10
CA ALA A 125 -1.89 -11.27 11.41
C ALA A 125 -1.39 -12.69 11.75
N LEU A 126 -0.43 -13.20 10.99
CA LEU A 126 0.18 -14.51 11.24
C LEU A 126 0.90 -14.53 12.59
N ARG A 127 1.65 -13.48 12.92
CA ARG A 127 2.30 -13.34 14.24
C ARG A 127 1.30 -13.28 15.39
N LEU A 128 0.23 -12.50 15.25
CA LEU A 128 -0.83 -12.38 16.27
C LEU A 128 -1.57 -13.71 16.48
N ALA A 129 -1.91 -14.43 15.40
CA ALA A 129 -2.58 -15.72 15.47
C ALA A 129 -1.74 -16.77 16.21
N ARG A 130 -0.43 -16.84 15.96
CA ARG A 130 0.49 -17.71 16.72
C ARG A 130 0.60 -17.30 18.17
N GLN A 131 0.74 -15.99 18.44
CA GLN A 131 0.86 -15.49 19.81
C GLN A 131 -0.41 -15.79 20.63
N TYR A 132 -1.58 -15.69 20.02
CA TYR A 132 -2.85 -16.09 20.63
C TYR A 132 -2.79 -17.54 21.13
N TRP A 133 -2.44 -18.50 20.26
CA TRP A 133 -2.39 -19.91 20.66
C TRP A 133 -1.34 -20.23 21.73
N LYS A 134 -0.20 -19.53 21.72
CA LYS A 134 0.78 -19.60 22.81
C LYS A 134 0.18 -19.18 24.15
N ILE A 135 -0.53 -18.05 24.19
CA ILE A 135 -1.18 -17.55 25.42
C ILE A 135 -2.29 -18.51 25.88
N ARG A 136 -2.96 -19.20 24.94
CA ARG A 136 -3.97 -20.22 25.24
C ARG A 136 -3.40 -21.58 25.66
N GLY A 137 -2.08 -21.72 25.79
CA GLY A 137 -1.43 -22.98 26.16
C GLY A 137 -1.35 -24.03 25.05
N GLN A 138 -1.65 -23.65 23.80
CA GLN A 138 -1.62 -24.51 22.62
C GLN A 138 -0.50 -24.05 21.66
N GLY A 139 0.71 -23.88 22.18
CA GLY A 139 1.84 -23.29 21.45
C GLY A 139 2.33 -24.11 20.25
N ASP A 140 1.88 -25.36 20.12
CA ASP A 140 2.11 -26.25 19.00
C ASP A 140 1.27 -25.90 17.75
N ARG A 141 0.20 -25.11 17.91
CA ARG A 141 -0.66 -24.63 16.80
C ARG A 141 0.01 -23.52 16.00
N THR A 142 0.89 -23.92 15.10
CA THR A 142 1.78 -23.02 14.34
C THR A 142 1.53 -23.00 12.84
N LYS A 143 0.76 -23.95 12.31
CA LYS A 143 0.50 -24.12 10.88
C LYS A 143 -0.60 -23.17 10.41
N PHE A 144 -0.44 -22.68 9.19
CA PHE A 144 -1.45 -21.91 8.46
C PHE A 144 -1.89 -22.67 7.23
N LEU A 145 -3.14 -22.45 6.82
CA LEU A 145 -3.70 -23.01 5.59
C LEU A 145 -3.94 -21.87 4.61
N ALA A 146 -3.51 -22.06 3.37
CA ALA A 146 -3.75 -21.14 2.27
C ALA A 146 -4.28 -21.91 1.05
N LEU A 147 -4.94 -21.20 0.15
CA LEU A 147 -5.52 -21.79 -1.05
C LEU A 147 -4.54 -21.70 -2.22
N LYS A 148 -4.56 -22.71 -3.10
CA LYS A 148 -3.82 -22.66 -4.36
C LYS A 148 -4.29 -21.44 -5.16
N LYS A 149 -3.35 -20.69 -5.73
CA LYS A 149 -3.57 -19.42 -6.44
C LYS A 149 -4.04 -18.25 -5.56
N GLY A 150 -4.00 -18.37 -4.23
CA GLY A 150 -4.17 -17.22 -3.34
C GLY A 150 -3.00 -16.23 -3.45
N TYR A 151 -3.28 -14.94 -3.27
CA TYR A 151 -2.27 -13.88 -3.21
C TYR A 151 -2.37 -13.17 -1.85
N HIS A 152 -1.29 -13.22 -1.07
CA HIS A 152 -1.25 -12.69 0.30
C HIS A 152 -0.02 -11.79 0.52
N GLY A 153 0.46 -11.16 -0.55
CA GLY A 153 1.66 -10.33 -0.52
C GLY A 153 2.94 -11.06 -0.94
N THR A 154 4.06 -10.38 -0.72
CA THR A 154 5.40 -10.79 -1.20
C THR A 154 6.39 -11.01 -0.06
N HIS A 155 5.93 -10.94 1.19
CA HIS A 155 6.74 -11.27 2.37
C HIS A 155 6.84 -12.79 2.55
N PHE A 156 7.71 -13.22 3.46
CA PHE A 156 7.93 -14.64 3.72
C PHE A 156 6.70 -15.34 4.33
N GLY A 157 5.93 -14.63 5.17
CA GLY A 157 4.76 -15.18 5.86
C GLY A 157 5.07 -15.73 7.25
#